data_AF-W4L629-F1
#
_entry.id   AF-W4L629-F1
#
_cell.length_a   1.000
_cell.length_b   1.000
_cell.length_c   1.000
_cell.angle_alpha   90.00
_cell.angle_beta   90.00
_cell.angle_gamma   90.00
#
_symmetry.space_group_name_H-M   'P 1'
#
loop_
_entity.id
_entity.type
_entity.pdbx_description
1 polymer ?
#
loop_
_entity_poly.entity_id
_entity_poly.type
_entity_poly.pdbx_seq_one_letter_code
_entity_poly.pdbx_strand_id
1 'polypeptide(L)'
;MAEQAQLSPEVVIAELKQHGVTHVVWLPDSETNFLYLLMKAEPTLTLVPVSREGLAFSTAAGLSVGGAKPVILIQNTGLMESGDSLRGWALGMNIPVVLMVGYRGWTRHGRNSDTAATYTEPF
;
A
#
# COMPACT_ATOMS: atom_id res chain seq x y z
N MET A 1 -17.45 25.25 1.64
CA MET A 1 -16.51 24.73 2.66
C MET A 1 -16.11 23.35 2.20
N ALA A 2 -14.86 23.16 1.75
CA ALA A 2 -14.40 21.85 1.31
C ALA A 2 -14.17 21.00 2.54
N GLU A 3 -14.92 19.91 2.66
CA GLU A 3 -14.74 18.85 3.64
C GLU A 3 -13.26 18.41 3.59
N GLN A 4 -12.53 18.62 4.69
CA GLN A 4 -11.15 18.16 4.80
C GLN A 4 -11.17 16.64 4.70
N ALA A 5 -10.60 16.09 3.62
CA ALA A 5 -10.45 14.65 3.48
C ALA A 5 -9.72 14.09 4.70
N GLN A 6 -10.43 13.27 5.47
CA GLN A 6 -10.12 12.81 6.82
C GLN A 6 -9.17 11.60 6.81
N LEU A 7 -8.16 11.61 5.93
CA LEU A 7 -7.16 10.55 5.85
C LEU A 7 -6.02 10.90 6.82
N SER A 8 -6.11 10.39 8.05
CA SER A 8 -5.04 10.47 9.04
C SER A 8 -4.37 9.09 9.21
N PRO A 9 -3.05 9.03 9.48
CA PRO A 9 -2.37 7.77 9.77
C PRO A 9 -3.02 6.97 10.91
N GLU A 10 -3.56 7.64 11.93
CA GLU A 10 -4.23 7.01 13.07
C GLU A 10 -5.53 6.32 12.66
N VAL A 11 -6.34 6.95 11.81
CA VAL A 11 -7.57 6.36 11.26
C VAL A 11 -7.22 5.11 10.45
N VAL A 12 -6.17 5.16 9.63
CA VAL A 12 -5.72 4.00 8.86
C VAL A 12 -5.38 2.82 9.78
N ILE A 13 -4.59 3.05 10.83
CA ILE A 13 -4.24 1.99 11.80
C ILE A 13 -5.48 1.43 12.50
N ALA A 14 -6.41 2.30 12.92
CA ALA A 14 -7.65 1.89 13.56
C ALA A 14 -8.48 0.97 12.65
N GLU A 15 -8.65 1.33 11.38
CA GLU A 15 -9.38 0.53 10.39
C GLU A 15 -8.69 -0.81 10.10
N LEU A 16 -7.35 -0.83 9.95
CA LEU A 16 -6.60 -2.07 9.78
C LEU A 16 -6.87 -3.04 10.94
N LYS A 17 -6.88 -2.54 12.18
CA LYS A 17 -7.16 -3.34 13.38
C LYS A 17 -8.60 -3.81 13.45
N GLN A 18 -9.55 -2.92 13.21
CA GLN A 18 -10.98 -3.23 13.22
C GLN A 18 -11.31 -4.35 12.22
N HIS A 19 -10.62 -4.36 11.07
CA HIS A 19 -10.79 -5.39 10.06
C HIS A 19 -9.90 -6.62 10.26
N GLY A 20 -9.13 -6.71 11.35
CA GLY A 20 -8.31 -7.88 11.68
C GLY A 20 -7.14 -8.09 10.71
N VAL A 21 -6.60 -7.03 10.13
CA VAL A 21 -5.35 -7.09 9.36
C VAL A 21 -4.23 -7.52 10.29
N THR A 22 -3.41 -8.46 9.83
CA THR A 22 -2.31 -9.02 10.64
C THR A 22 -0.94 -8.65 10.11
N HIS A 23 -0.82 -8.41 8.81
CA HIS A 23 0.46 -8.13 8.16
C HIS A 23 0.34 -6.94 7.22
N VAL A 24 1.36 -6.10 7.19
CA VAL A 24 1.53 -5.07 6.16
C VAL A 24 2.82 -5.38 5.40
N VAL A 25 2.65 -5.81 4.15
CA VAL A 25 3.76 -6.05 3.22
C VAL A 25 4.12 -4.74 2.57
N TRP A 26 5.34 -4.26 2.79
CA TRP A 26 5.67 -2.88 2.48
C TRP A 26 7.09 -2.70 1.95
N LEU A 27 7.30 -1.65 1.16
CA LEU A 27 8.62 -1.13 0.85
C LEU A 27 8.73 0.32 1.35
N PRO A 28 9.85 0.73 1.96
CA PRO A 28 10.04 2.09 2.44
C PRO A 28 9.83 3.14 1.35
N ASP A 29 8.87 4.01 1.62
CA ASP A 29 8.46 5.15 0.80
C ASP A 29 8.63 6.42 1.65
N SER A 30 9.14 7.50 1.05
CA SER A 30 9.41 8.79 1.70
C SER A 30 8.15 9.50 2.21
N GLU A 31 7.02 9.34 1.53
CA GLU A 31 5.74 10.00 1.77
C GLU A 31 4.97 9.39 2.96
N THR A 32 5.31 8.16 3.35
CA THR A 32 4.54 7.37 4.33
C THR A 32 5.23 7.26 5.70
N ASN A 33 6.23 8.11 5.99
CA ASN A 33 7.09 7.98 7.17
C ASN A 33 6.31 8.03 8.51
N PHE A 34 5.29 8.89 8.64
CA PHE A 34 4.48 8.97 9.86
C PHE A 34 3.63 7.71 10.07
N LEU A 35 3.02 7.18 9.01
CA LEU A 35 2.27 5.93 9.06
C LEU A 35 3.21 4.75 9.37
N TYR A 36 4.44 4.75 8.85
CA TYR A 36 5.45 3.74 9.20
C TYR A 36 5.75 3.69 10.70
N LEU A 37 5.96 4.84 11.34
CA LEU A 37 6.23 4.91 12.78
C LEU A 37 5.05 4.36 13.60
N LEU A 38 3.82 4.69 13.21
CA LEU A 38 2.62 4.19 13.88
C LEU A 38 2.43 2.68 13.67
N MET A 39 2.61 2.18 12.45
CA MET A 39 2.54 0.74 12.18
C MET A 39 3.60 -0.04 12.97
N LYS A 40 4.82 0.50 13.06
CA LYS A 40 5.90 -0.13 13.83
C LYS A 40 5.61 -0.17 15.33
N ALA A 41 4.88 0.81 15.84
CA ALA A 41 4.48 0.89 17.24
C ALA A 41 3.24 0.04 17.57
N GLU A 42 2.52 -0.49 16.57
CA GLU A 42 1.30 -1.27 16.76
C GLU A 42 1.61 -2.78 16.88
N PRO A 43 1.50 -3.39 18.07
CA PRO A 43 1.89 -4.78 18.27
C PRO A 43 1.02 -5.81 17.55
N THR A 44 -0.20 -5.44 17.13
CA THR A 44 -1.08 -6.35 16.37
C THR A 44 -0.72 -6.47 14.90
N LEU A 45 0.21 -5.64 14.39
CA LEU A 45 0.62 -5.62 13.00
C LEU A 45 2.06 -6.10 12.84
N THR A 46 2.26 -7.07 11.96
CA THR A 46 3.61 -7.48 11.52
C THR A 46 3.98 -6.73 10.24
N LEU A 47 4.99 -5.86 10.31
CA LEU A 47 5.57 -5.22 9.13
C LEU A 47 6.49 -6.21 8.42
N VAL A 48 6.21 -6.50 7.15
CA VAL A 48 7.00 -7.40 6.30
C VAL A 48 7.66 -6.58 5.19
N PRO A 49 8.95 -6.22 5.34
CA PRO A 49 9.65 -5.48 4.30
C PRO A 49 9.93 -6.38 3.09
N VAL A 50 9.74 -5.85 1.89
CA VAL A 50 10.21 -6.47 0.65
C VAL A 50 11.41 -5.70 0.09
N SER A 51 12.16 -6.28 -0.84
CA SER A 51 13.28 -5.58 -1.52
C SER A 51 12.84 -4.84 -2.78
N ARG A 52 11.67 -5.18 -3.31
CA ARG A 52 11.06 -4.65 -4.53
C ARG A 52 9.54 -4.75 -4.40
N GLU A 53 8.80 -3.77 -4.89
CA GLU A 53 7.34 -3.72 -4.79
C GLU A 53 6.66 -4.90 -5.50
N GLY A 54 7.21 -5.36 -6.64
CA GLY A 54 6.74 -6.57 -7.33
C GLY A 54 6.73 -7.83 -6.46
N LEU A 55 7.58 -7.93 -5.44
CA LEU A 55 7.60 -9.05 -4.50
C LEU A 55 6.49 -8.97 -3.44
N ALA A 56 5.88 -7.79 -3.23
CA ALA A 56 4.85 -7.63 -2.23
C ALA A 56 3.62 -8.53 -2.49
N PHE A 57 3.32 -8.77 -3.76
CA PHE A 57 2.17 -9.58 -4.18
C PHE A 57 2.36 -11.06 -3.89
N SER A 58 3.53 -11.63 -4.20
CA SER A 58 3.80 -13.05 -3.90
C SER A 58 3.93 -13.29 -2.39
N THR A 59 4.54 -12.34 -1.66
CA THR A 59 4.58 -12.37 -0.19
C THR A 59 3.17 -12.30 0.41
N ALA A 60 2.33 -11.36 -0.02
CA ALA A 60 0.96 -11.26 0.46
C ALA A 60 0.12 -12.50 0.09
N ALA A 61 0.31 -13.07 -1.09
CA ALA A 61 -0.33 -14.32 -1.48
C ALA A 61 0.04 -15.47 -0.53
N GLY A 62 1.34 -15.65 -0.25
CA GLY A 62 1.80 -16.67 0.69
C GLY A 62 1.22 -16.48 2.10
N LEU A 63 1.20 -15.24 2.60
CA LEU A 63 0.60 -14.89 3.89
C LEU A 63 -0.90 -15.21 3.91
N SER A 64 -1.65 -14.80 2.88
CA SER A 64 -3.08 -15.04 2.77
C SER A 64 -3.41 -16.54 2.74
N VAL A 65 -2.68 -17.33 1.96
CA VAL A 65 -2.84 -18.79 1.90
C VAL A 65 -2.49 -19.43 3.26
N GLY A 66 -1.52 -18.87 3.99
CA GLY A 66 -1.19 -19.25 5.36
C GLY A 66 -2.22 -18.86 6.42
N GLY A 67 -3.35 -18.26 6.04
CA GLY A 67 -4.43 -17.86 6.94
C GLY A 67 -4.26 -16.46 7.56
N ALA A 68 -3.23 -15.71 7.16
CA ALA A 68 -3.09 -14.31 7.55
C ALA A 68 -4.03 -13.40 6.73
N LYS A 69 -4.20 -12.16 7.19
CA LYS A 69 -4.96 -11.13 6.48
C LYS A 69 -4.02 -9.96 6.12
N PRO A 70 -3.33 -10.03 4.97
CA PRO A 70 -2.32 -9.05 4.61
C PRO A 70 -2.91 -7.82 3.91
N VAL A 71 -2.18 -6.70 4.03
CA VAL A 71 -2.32 -5.50 3.20
C VAL A 71 -0.99 -5.24 2.50
N ILE A 72 -1.04 -4.83 1.23
CA ILE A 72 0.14 -4.34 0.51
C ILE A 72 0.15 -2.83 0.59
N LEU A 73 1.28 -2.25 1.00
CA LEU A 73 1.51 -0.81 1.03
C LEU A 73 2.73 -0.47 0.18
N ILE A 74 2.49 0.13 -0.99
CA ILE A 74 3.53 0.49 -1.97
C ILE A 74 3.23 1.86 -2.59
N GLN A 75 4.18 2.43 -3.34
CA GLN A 75 3.92 3.62 -4.15
C GLN A 75 3.32 3.27 -5.52
N ASN A 76 2.70 4.26 -6.15
CA ASN A 76 2.25 4.20 -7.54
C ASN A 76 3.37 3.83 -8.54
N THR A 77 4.62 4.25 -8.33
CA THR A 77 5.77 3.81 -9.13
C THR A 77 6.01 2.30 -8.99
N GLY A 78 5.94 1.78 -7.77
CA GLY A 78 6.01 0.36 -7.49
C GLY A 78 4.85 -0.40 -8.14
N LEU A 79 3.64 0.18 -8.13
CA LEU A 79 2.49 -0.42 -8.83
C LEU A 79 2.72 -0.53 -10.34
N MET A 80 3.30 0.49 -10.98
CA MET A 80 3.65 0.43 -12.41
C MET A 80 4.65 -0.70 -12.70
N GLU A 81 5.61 -0.92 -11.81
CA GLU A 81 6.58 -2.00 -11.92
C GLU A 81 5.95 -3.39 -11.70
N SER A 82 4.96 -3.47 -10.83
CA SER A 82 4.39 -4.72 -10.32
C SER A 82 3.33 -5.37 -11.20
N GLY A 83 3.17 -4.95 -12.46
CA GLY A 83 2.06 -5.36 -13.33
C GLY A 83 1.89 -6.88 -13.46
N ASP A 84 2.97 -7.62 -13.72
CA ASP A 84 2.90 -9.09 -13.82
C ASP A 84 2.58 -9.73 -12.47
N SER A 85 3.14 -9.21 -11.39
CA SER A 85 2.89 -9.69 -10.04
C SER A 85 1.43 -9.49 -9.60
N LEU A 86 0.86 -8.32 -9.87
CA LEU A 86 -0.56 -8.03 -9.65
C LEU A 86 -1.46 -8.99 -10.44
N ARG A 87 -1.20 -9.12 -11.74
CA ARG A 87 -1.96 -9.99 -12.65
C ARG A 87 -1.89 -11.45 -12.22
N GLY A 88 -0.69 -11.96 -11.94
CA GLY A 88 -0.45 -13.37 -11.65
C GLY A 88 -0.86 -13.76 -10.23
N TRP A 89 -0.32 -13.07 -9.22
CA TRP A 89 -0.49 -13.47 -7.83
C TRP A 89 -1.81 -13.01 -7.25
N ALA A 90 -2.18 -11.74 -7.41
CA ALA A 90 -3.40 -11.23 -6.79
C ALA A 90 -4.64 -11.61 -7.61
N LEU A 91 -4.71 -11.19 -8.88
CA LEU A 91 -5.87 -11.45 -9.73
C LEU A 91 -5.96 -12.92 -10.16
N GLY A 92 -4.88 -13.48 -10.68
CA GLY A 92 -4.84 -14.83 -11.24
C GLY A 92 -5.16 -15.94 -10.22
N MET A 93 -4.80 -15.74 -8.95
CA MET A 93 -5.07 -16.71 -7.87
C MET A 93 -6.22 -16.27 -6.95
N ASN A 94 -6.93 -15.19 -7.26
CA ASN A 94 -8.01 -14.63 -6.45
C ASN A 94 -7.61 -14.40 -4.98
N ILE A 95 -6.42 -13.84 -4.75
CA ILE A 95 -5.94 -13.58 -3.40
C ILE A 95 -6.70 -12.39 -2.79
N PRO A 96 -7.33 -12.56 -1.61
CA PRO A 96 -8.03 -11.48 -0.93
C PRO A 96 -7.02 -10.55 -0.23
N VAL A 97 -6.51 -9.56 -0.96
CA VAL A 97 -5.57 -8.57 -0.45
C VAL A 97 -6.06 -7.15 -0.74
N VAL A 98 -5.89 -6.25 0.23
CA VAL A 98 -6.08 -4.81 0.02
C VAL A 98 -4.75 -4.21 -0.44
N LEU A 99 -4.80 -3.46 -1.53
CA LEU A 99 -3.67 -2.71 -2.06
C LEU A 99 -3.83 -1.22 -1.69
N MET A 100 -2.94 -0.73 -0.84
CA MET A 100 -2.82 0.67 -0.48
C MET A 100 -1.66 1.28 -1.25
N VAL A 101 -1.99 2.27 -2.11
CA VAL A 101 -1.03 2.85 -3.05
C VAL A 101 -0.79 4.30 -2.69
N GLY A 102 0.44 4.62 -2.25
CA GLY A 102 0.89 5.99 -2.04
C GLY A 102 1.00 6.73 -3.37
N TYR A 103 0.38 7.90 -3.45
CA TYR A 103 0.43 8.75 -4.64
C TYR A 103 1.66 9.65 -4.60
N ARG A 104 2.76 9.17 -5.19
CA ARG A 104 3.97 9.98 -5.42
C ARG A 104 3.72 11.05 -6.48
N GLY A 105 4.07 12.29 -6.13
CA GLY A 105 3.96 13.44 -7.04
C GLY A 105 2.54 14.03 -7.15
N TRP A 106 1.66 13.70 -6.21
CA TRP A 106 0.32 14.29 -6.15
C TRP A 106 0.39 15.82 -6.00
N THR A 107 -0.24 16.55 -6.92
CA THR A 107 -0.32 18.02 -6.88
C THR A 107 -1.75 18.55 -6.80
N ARG A 108 -2.72 17.67 -6.55
CA ARG A 108 -4.17 17.91 -6.58
C ARG A 108 -4.70 18.31 -7.96
N HIS A 109 -4.18 19.36 -8.59
CA HIS A 109 -4.38 19.75 -10.00
C HIS A 109 -3.25 20.70 -10.50
N GLY A 110 -2.07 20.62 -9.88
CA GLY A 110 -0.92 21.46 -10.22
C GLY A 110 -0.08 20.90 -11.36
N ARG A 111 1.06 21.54 -11.62
CA ARG A 111 2.05 20.99 -12.56
C ARG A 111 2.80 19.85 -11.89
N ASN A 112 2.68 18.65 -12.43
CA ASN A 112 3.43 17.49 -11.96
C ASN A 112 4.94 17.76 -12.01
N SER A 113 5.63 17.53 -10.90
CA SER A 113 7.09 17.57 -10.80
C SER A 113 7.74 16.19 -10.89
N ASP A 114 6.95 15.13 -10.71
CA ASP A 114 7.36 13.73 -10.83
C ASP A 114 6.55 13.07 -11.97
N THR A 115 7.23 12.34 -12.85
CA THR A 115 6.59 11.70 -13.99
C THR A 115 5.63 10.59 -13.58
N ALA A 116 5.80 10.00 -12.39
CA ALA A 116 4.85 9.02 -11.85
C ALA A 116 3.43 9.60 -11.79
N ALA A 117 3.28 10.86 -11.40
CA ALA A 117 1.97 11.50 -11.32
C ALA A 117 1.30 11.65 -12.69
N THR A 118 2.08 11.90 -13.75
CA THR A 118 1.60 12.02 -15.14
C THR A 118 0.97 10.74 -15.66
N TYR A 119 1.46 9.58 -15.21
CA TYR A 119 0.96 8.27 -15.64
C TYR A 119 -0.04 7.64 -14.65
N THR A 120 -0.19 8.21 -13.45
CA THR A 120 -1.10 7.68 -12.42
C THR A 120 -2.54 8.12 -12.62
N GLU A 121 -2.74 9.40 -12.97
CA GLU A 121 -4.05 9.94 -13.33
C GLU A 121 -3.98 10.53 -14.75
N PRO A 122 -4.69 9.96 -15.74
CA PRO A 122 -4.84 10.59 -17.04
C PRO A 122 -5.72 11.85 -16.91
N PHE A 123 -5.30 12.93 -17.56
CA PHE A 123 -6.00 14.22 -17.60
C PHE A 123 -7.25 14.21 -18.48
#